data_AF-A0A5J4TFI5-F1
#
_entry.id   AF-A0A5J4TFI5-F1
#
_cell.length_a   1.000
_cell.length_b   1.000
_cell.length_c   1.000
_cell.angle_alpha   90.00
_cell.angle_beta   90.00
_cell.angle_gamma   90.00
#
_symmetry.space_group_name_H-M   'P 1'
#
loop_
_entity.id
_entity.type
_entity.pdbx_description
1 polymer ?
#
loop_
_entity_poly.entity_id
_entity_poly.type
_entity_poly.pdbx_seq_one_letter_code
_entity_poly.pdbx_strand_id
1 'polypeptide(L)'
;LFANLCDNEELQLLVSKKPYAHLFRLLNHTSNKFIFRVINVIFTLLMYGTKTTITVSPHPHFAVIQEFKGIDQLYKLFKIIEAEKLLKVKVGICLCLLFRAQEVPKKLSVKIFPILKALSQDPDKSNQIFAKNVLNGLAKNQVNKAEIEKGGFKIPK
;
A
#
# COMPACT_ATOMS: atom_id res chain seq x y z
N LEU A 1 2.33 12.19 -6.17
CA LEU A 1 1.26 11.72 -5.24
C LEU A 1 1.74 11.45 -3.80
N PHE A 2 3.05 11.49 -3.56
CA PHE A 2 3.67 11.07 -2.31
C PHE A 2 4.63 12.17 -1.86
N ALA A 3 4.19 13.00 -0.91
CA ALA A 3 5.07 13.97 -0.27
C ALA A 3 5.87 13.27 0.84
N ASN A 4 7.19 13.43 0.84
CA ASN A 4 8.06 13.11 1.97
C ASN A 4 7.70 14.07 3.10
N LEU A 5 7.07 13.61 4.17
CA LEU A 5 6.50 14.50 5.20
C LEU A 5 6.93 14.17 6.63
N CYS A 6 7.87 13.26 6.86
CA CYS A 6 8.35 12.99 8.22
C CYS A 6 9.76 12.42 8.21
N ASP A 7 10.53 12.73 9.24
CA ASP A 7 11.81 12.11 9.51
C ASP A 7 11.62 10.64 9.95
N ASN A 8 12.61 9.79 9.68
CA ASN A 8 12.56 8.37 10.01
C ASN A 8 12.47 8.14 11.53
N GLU A 9 13.08 9.00 12.35
CA GLU A 9 13.03 8.91 13.81
C GLU A 9 11.63 9.20 14.36
N GLU A 10 10.93 10.20 13.82
CA GLU A 10 9.56 10.53 14.19
C GLU A 10 8.60 9.38 13.83
N LEU A 11 8.79 8.77 12.66
CA LEU A 11 7.99 7.62 12.23
C LEU A 11 8.26 6.39 13.09
N GLN A 12 9.51 6.16 13.49
CA GLN A 12 9.87 5.10 14.42
C GLN A 12 9.19 5.29 15.78
N LEU A 13 9.25 6.51 16.32
CA LEU A 13 8.57 6.86 17.56
C LEU A 13 7.06 6.66 17.43
N LEU A 14 6.45 7.11 16.34
CA LEU A 14 5.02 6.94 16.10
C LEU A 14 4.62 5.46 16.04
N VAL A 15 5.39 4.62 15.33
CA VAL A 15 5.15 3.17 15.27
C VAL A 15 5.25 2.53 16.66
N SER A 16 6.21 2.96 17.49
CA SER A 16 6.36 2.45 18.87
C SER A 16 5.13 2.71 19.76
N LYS A 17 4.34 3.75 19.45
CA LYS A 17 3.08 4.07 20.15
C LYS A 17 1.89 3.21 19.69
N LYS A 18 2.11 2.20 18.84
CA LYS A 18 1.08 1.29 18.32
C LYS A 18 -0.14 2.04 17.74
N PRO A 19 0.10 2.90 16.72
CA PRO A 19 -0.90 3.87 16.26
C PRO A 19 -2.03 3.21 15.46
N TYR A 20 -1.81 1.99 14.97
CA TYR A 20 -2.68 1.35 13.99
C TYR A 20 -4.10 1.13 14.48
N ALA A 21 -4.32 0.58 15.67
CA ALA A 21 -5.69 0.37 16.17
C ALA A 21 -6.51 1.68 16.19
N HIS A 22 -5.88 2.78 16.62
CA HIS A 22 -6.50 4.11 16.67
C HIS A 22 -6.75 4.67 15.27
N LEU A 23 -5.76 4.60 14.37
CA LEU A 23 -5.90 5.07 12.98
C LEU A 23 -7.01 4.31 12.24
N PHE A 24 -7.11 3.00 12.43
CA PHE A 24 -8.12 2.19 11.77
C PHE A 24 -9.54 2.49 12.28
N ARG A 25 -9.70 2.79 13.58
CA ARG A 25 -10.99 3.27 14.12
C ARG A 25 -11.48 4.53 13.42
N LEU A 26 -10.56 5.42 13.02
CA LEU A 26 -10.87 6.66 12.31
C LEU A 26 -11.36 6.44 10.86
N LEU A 27 -11.21 5.23 10.29
CA LEU A 27 -11.71 4.90 8.95
C LEU A 27 -13.24 4.76 8.88
N ASN A 28 -13.93 4.68 10.02
CA ASN A 28 -15.39 4.65 10.10
C ASN A 28 -16.04 6.04 10.05
N HIS A 29 -15.26 7.10 9.79
CA HIS A 29 -15.76 8.45 9.68
C HIS A 29 -16.54 8.66 8.37
N THR A 30 -17.54 9.55 8.35
CA THR A 30 -18.37 9.79 7.16
C THR A 30 -17.69 10.64 6.09
N SER A 31 -16.78 11.52 6.50
CA SER A 31 -16.01 12.36 5.57
C SER A 31 -14.89 11.59 4.89
N ASN A 32 -15.06 11.36 3.61
CA ASN A 32 -14.06 10.87 2.66
C ASN A 32 -12.73 11.65 2.71
N LYS A 33 -12.78 12.98 2.81
CA LYS A 33 -11.58 13.84 2.95
C LYS A 33 -10.81 13.53 4.23
N PHE A 34 -11.53 13.25 5.33
CA PHE A 34 -10.91 12.85 6.59
C PHE A 34 -10.31 11.45 6.48
N ILE A 35 -11.05 10.48 5.93
CA ILE A 35 -10.55 9.13 5.66
C ILE A 35 -9.28 9.19 4.80
N PHE A 36 -9.24 10.05 3.79
CA PHE A 36 -8.07 10.23 2.94
C PHE A 36 -6.82 10.68 3.73
N ARG A 37 -6.98 11.57 4.71
CA ARG A 37 -5.89 11.99 5.61
C ARG A 37 -5.42 10.81 6.48
N VAL A 38 -6.35 10.04 7.03
CA VAL A 38 -6.03 8.83 7.82
C VAL A 38 -5.27 7.80 6.96
N ILE A 39 -5.75 7.54 5.74
CA ILE A 39 -5.08 6.64 4.78
C ILE A 39 -3.70 7.17 4.36
N ASN A 40 -3.51 8.50 4.29
CA ASN A 40 -2.18 9.07 4.06
C ASN A 40 -1.22 8.75 5.21
N VAL A 41 -1.67 8.87 6.47
CA VAL A 41 -0.84 8.49 7.62
C VAL A 41 -0.51 7.00 7.59
N ILE A 42 -1.50 6.14 7.35
CA ILE A 42 -1.28 4.68 7.23
C ILE A 42 -0.27 4.39 6.11
N PHE A 43 -0.45 5.01 4.94
CA PHE A 43 0.46 4.86 3.81
C PHE A 43 1.90 5.26 4.18
N THR A 44 2.09 6.39 4.85
CA THR A 44 3.43 6.85 5.28
C THR A 44 4.10 5.84 6.22
N LEU A 45 3.35 5.29 7.19
CA LEU A 45 3.87 4.26 8.09
C LEU A 45 4.24 2.96 7.36
N LEU A 46 3.45 2.55 6.36
CA LEU A 46 3.78 1.39 5.53
C LEU A 46 5.01 1.65 4.66
N MET A 47 5.15 2.86 4.13
CA MET A 47 6.34 3.25 3.38
C MET A 47 7.60 3.23 4.23
N TYR A 48 7.52 3.68 5.48
CA TYR A 48 8.60 3.56 6.44
C TYR A 48 9.01 2.09 6.62
N GLY A 49 8.07 1.20 6.92
CA GLY A 49 8.35 -0.24 7.07
C GLY A 49 8.92 -0.89 5.80
N THR A 50 8.50 -0.42 4.62
CA THR A 50 9.04 -0.89 3.34
C THR A 50 10.49 -0.47 3.14
N LYS A 51 10.86 0.75 3.52
CA LYS A 51 12.23 1.27 3.40
C LYS A 51 13.22 0.61 4.37
N THR A 52 12.75 0.18 5.54
CA THR A 52 13.61 -0.33 6.61
C THR A 52 13.75 -1.86 6.63
N THR A 53 13.09 -2.58 5.72
CA THR A 53 13.09 -4.06 5.73
C THR A 53 13.37 -4.67 4.37
N ILE A 54 13.95 -5.87 4.38
CA ILE A 54 14.24 -6.65 3.18
C ILE A 54 12.96 -7.03 2.42
N THR A 55 13.03 -7.07 1.09
CA THR A 55 11.85 -7.25 0.23
C THR A 55 11.37 -8.70 0.11
N VAL A 56 12.15 -9.68 0.58
CA VAL A 56 11.87 -11.12 0.45
C VAL A 56 10.90 -11.66 1.49
N SER A 57 10.57 -10.89 2.53
CA SER A 57 9.63 -11.29 3.58
C SER A 57 8.30 -10.52 3.47
N PRO A 58 7.23 -11.01 4.11
CA PRO A 58 6.03 -10.23 4.38
C PRO A 58 6.35 -8.82 4.90
N HIS A 59 5.45 -7.87 4.66
CA HIS A 59 5.60 -6.51 5.17
C HIS A 59 5.68 -6.52 6.71
N PRO A 60 6.60 -5.77 7.35
CA PRO A 60 6.80 -5.83 8.81
C PRO A 60 5.55 -5.48 9.62
N HIS A 61 4.71 -4.61 9.06
CA HIS A 61 3.47 -4.17 9.73
C HIS A 61 2.25 -5.06 9.42
N PHE A 62 2.42 -6.15 8.65
CA PHE A 62 1.31 -7.03 8.29
C PHE A 62 0.66 -7.67 9.51
N ALA A 63 1.46 -8.33 10.36
CA ALA A 63 0.96 -9.08 11.52
C ALA A 63 0.21 -8.16 12.50
N VAL A 64 0.82 -7.05 12.90
CA VAL A 64 0.20 -6.10 13.85
C VAL A 64 -1.10 -5.50 13.32
N ILE A 65 -1.22 -5.26 12.00
CA ILE A 65 -2.47 -4.77 11.41
C ILE A 65 -3.52 -5.89 11.33
N GLN A 66 -3.09 -7.12 11.08
CA GLN A 66 -4.00 -8.27 11.00
C GLN A 66 -4.56 -8.68 12.37
N GLU A 67 -3.82 -8.51 13.46
CA GLU A 67 -4.24 -8.85 14.84
C GLU A 67 -5.61 -8.25 15.23
N PHE A 68 -5.95 -7.07 14.71
CA PHE A 68 -7.23 -6.41 14.95
C PHE A 68 -8.11 -6.32 13.69
N LYS A 69 -7.90 -7.19 12.70
CA LYS A 69 -8.65 -7.24 11.43
C LYS A 69 -8.52 -5.96 10.59
N GLY A 70 -7.39 -5.25 10.68
CA GLY A 70 -7.18 -4.03 9.91
C GLY A 70 -7.19 -4.29 8.39
N ILE A 71 -6.61 -5.40 7.93
CA ILE A 71 -6.62 -5.73 6.49
C ILE A 71 -8.05 -5.90 5.97
N ASP A 72 -8.93 -6.53 6.75
CA ASP A 72 -10.36 -6.67 6.42
C ASP A 72 -11.06 -5.30 6.34
N GLN A 73 -10.72 -4.37 7.24
CA GLN A 73 -11.24 -3.00 7.22
C GLN A 73 -10.80 -2.25 5.94
N LEU A 74 -9.55 -2.38 5.51
CA LEU A 74 -9.09 -1.80 4.25
C LEU A 74 -9.80 -2.42 3.04
N TYR A 75 -10.04 -3.74 3.06
CA TYR A 75 -10.83 -4.39 2.01
C TYR A 75 -12.27 -3.91 1.95
N LYS A 76 -12.92 -3.76 3.11
CA LYS A 76 -14.27 -3.19 3.21
C LYS A 76 -14.28 -1.78 2.62
N LEU A 77 -13.34 -0.95 3.03
CA LEU A 77 -13.19 0.43 2.54
C LEU A 77 -12.97 0.47 1.01
N PHE A 78 -12.07 -0.36 0.49
CA PHE A 78 -11.80 -0.47 -0.95
C PHE A 78 -13.03 -0.87 -1.78
N LYS A 79 -13.91 -1.71 -1.21
CA LYS A 79 -15.16 -2.13 -1.87
C LYS A 79 -16.19 -1.00 -1.91
N ILE A 80 -16.38 -0.28 -0.80
CA ILE A 80 -17.45 0.72 -0.68
C ILE A 80 -17.11 2.08 -1.32
N ILE A 81 -15.83 2.44 -1.46
CA ILE A 81 -15.45 3.68 -2.14
C ILE A 81 -15.60 3.49 -3.64
N GLU A 82 -16.56 4.18 -4.26
CA GLU A 82 -16.74 4.15 -5.73
C GLU A 82 -16.47 5.50 -6.38
N ALA A 83 -17.04 6.58 -5.85
CA ALA A 83 -16.93 7.92 -6.44
C ALA A 83 -15.52 8.54 -6.31
N GLU A 84 -14.80 8.25 -5.22
CA GLU A 84 -13.51 8.88 -4.94
C GLU A 84 -12.35 8.02 -5.43
N LYS A 85 -12.07 8.11 -6.74
CA LYS A 85 -11.05 7.31 -7.44
C LYS A 85 -9.70 7.35 -6.73
N LEU A 86 -9.24 8.55 -6.32
CA LEU A 86 -7.94 8.72 -5.70
C LEU A 86 -7.83 8.01 -4.34
N LEU A 87 -8.85 8.14 -3.48
CA LEU A 87 -8.89 7.43 -2.20
C LEU A 87 -8.89 5.91 -2.41
N LYS A 88 -9.72 5.41 -3.34
CA LYS A 88 -9.79 3.98 -3.67
C LYS A 88 -8.43 3.43 -4.12
N VAL A 89 -7.74 4.16 -4.99
CA VAL A 89 -6.38 3.81 -5.45
C VAL A 89 -5.42 3.74 -4.27
N LYS A 90 -5.47 4.74 -3.38
CA LYS A 90 -4.55 4.82 -2.23
C LYS A 90 -4.78 3.70 -1.21
N VAL A 91 -6.04 3.37 -0.92
CA VAL A 91 -6.40 2.19 -0.11
C VAL A 91 -5.89 0.91 -0.76
N GLY A 92 -6.06 0.76 -2.07
CA GLY A 92 -5.57 -0.40 -2.81
C GLY A 92 -4.05 -0.53 -2.80
N ILE A 93 -3.33 0.59 -2.89
CA ILE A 93 -1.87 0.62 -2.73
C ILE A 93 -1.45 0.21 -1.32
N CYS A 94 -2.12 0.70 -0.27
CA CYS A 94 -1.84 0.26 1.11
C CYS A 94 -2.01 -1.26 1.28
N LEU A 95 -3.06 -1.83 0.69
CA LEU A 95 -3.24 -3.29 0.65
C LEU A 95 -2.07 -3.97 -0.09
N CYS A 96 -1.71 -3.53 -1.30
CA CYS A 96 -0.59 -4.11 -2.05
C CYS A 96 0.75 -4.03 -1.28
N LEU A 97 1.02 -2.94 -0.55
CA LEU A 97 2.21 -2.83 0.31
C LEU A 97 2.22 -3.92 1.40
N LEU A 98 1.08 -4.19 2.02
CA LEU A 98 0.93 -5.24 3.03
C LEU A 98 1.16 -6.64 2.44
N PHE A 99 0.62 -6.90 1.25
CA PHE A 99 0.79 -8.17 0.52
C PHE A 99 2.18 -8.35 -0.12
N ARG A 100 3.19 -7.57 0.28
CA ARG A 100 4.58 -7.83 -0.12
C ARG A 100 4.95 -9.30 0.10
N ALA A 101 5.56 -9.93 -0.90
CA ALA A 101 5.92 -11.35 -0.92
C ALA A 101 4.77 -12.34 -0.65
N GLN A 102 3.51 -11.90 -0.73
CA GLN A 102 2.31 -12.71 -0.54
C GLN A 102 1.39 -12.58 -1.75
N GLU A 103 0.54 -13.57 -1.99
CA GLU A 103 -0.43 -13.49 -3.10
C GLU A 103 -1.43 -12.35 -2.86
N VAL A 104 -1.60 -11.48 -3.85
CA VAL A 104 -2.60 -10.41 -3.84
C VAL A 104 -3.92 -10.97 -4.38
N PRO A 105 -5.03 -10.87 -3.62
CA PRO A 105 -6.33 -11.31 -4.09
C PRO A 105 -6.71 -10.71 -5.44
N LYS A 106 -7.23 -11.56 -6.34
CA LYS A 106 -7.53 -11.20 -7.74
C LYS A 106 -8.34 -9.92 -7.90
N LYS A 107 -9.34 -9.70 -7.03
CA LYS A 107 -10.20 -8.50 -7.04
C LYS A 107 -9.42 -7.19 -6.84
N LEU A 108 -8.29 -7.25 -6.13
CA LEU A 108 -7.40 -6.13 -5.88
C LEU A 108 -6.35 -6.00 -7.01
N SER A 109 -5.70 -7.09 -7.39
CA SER A 109 -4.60 -7.07 -8.36
C SER A 109 -5.04 -6.54 -9.73
N VAL A 110 -6.21 -6.97 -10.24
CA VAL A 110 -6.73 -6.51 -11.54
C VAL A 110 -7.00 -5.00 -11.58
N LYS A 111 -7.24 -4.36 -10.43
CA LYS A 111 -7.48 -2.92 -10.33
C LYS A 111 -6.20 -2.14 -10.12
N ILE A 112 -5.29 -2.64 -9.27
CA ILE A 112 -4.14 -1.86 -8.80
C ILE A 112 -2.86 -2.11 -9.62
N PHE A 113 -2.63 -3.32 -10.13
CA PHE A 113 -1.41 -3.61 -10.89
C PHE A 113 -1.29 -2.75 -12.15
N PRO A 114 -2.34 -2.52 -12.97
CA PRO A 114 -2.24 -1.61 -14.12
C PRO A 114 -1.83 -0.19 -13.74
N ILE A 115 -2.33 0.31 -12.60
CA ILE A 115 -1.99 1.64 -12.08
C ILE A 115 -0.53 1.69 -11.65
N LEU A 116 -0.04 0.67 -10.94
CA LEU A 116 1.38 0.58 -10.56
C LEU A 116 2.29 0.46 -11.78
N LYS A 117 1.89 -0.29 -12.82
CA LYS A 117 2.63 -0.36 -14.10
C LYS A 117 2.72 1.02 -14.75
N ALA A 118 1.61 1.75 -14.86
CA ALA A 118 1.60 3.10 -15.41
C ALA A 118 2.48 4.05 -14.58
N LEU A 119 2.36 4.03 -13.24
CA LEU A 119 3.19 4.83 -12.35
C LEU A 119 4.68 4.48 -12.44
N SER A 120 5.04 3.23 -12.75
CA SER A 120 6.44 2.84 -12.95
C SER A 120 7.10 3.45 -14.19
N GLN A 121 6.31 4.10 -15.04
CA GLN A 121 6.73 4.86 -16.23
C GLN A 121 6.43 6.37 -16.10
N ASP A 122 6.03 6.82 -14.90
CA ASP A 122 5.71 8.24 -14.63
C ASP A 122 6.96 9.14 -14.85
N PRO A 123 6.82 10.31 -15.50
CA PRO A 123 7.90 11.30 -15.58
C PRO A 123 8.38 11.81 -14.22
N ASP A 124 7.51 11.82 -13.21
CA ASP A 124 7.87 12.09 -11.82
C ASP A 124 8.68 10.90 -11.27
N LYS A 125 10.00 11.12 -11.12
CA LYS A 125 10.94 10.09 -10.64
C LYS A 125 10.54 9.51 -9.28
N SER A 126 9.91 10.29 -8.40
CA SER A 126 9.50 9.81 -7.08
C SER A 126 8.35 8.82 -7.20
N ASN A 127 7.34 9.13 -8.01
CA ASN A 127 6.25 8.19 -8.32
C ASN A 127 6.80 6.94 -9.02
N GLN A 128 7.74 7.13 -9.94
CA GLN A 128 8.38 6.06 -10.70
C GLN A 128 9.11 5.07 -9.79
N ILE A 129 10.02 5.56 -8.95
CA ILE A 129 10.82 4.74 -8.02
C ILE A 129 9.89 4.03 -7.02
N PHE A 130 8.90 4.74 -6.49
CA PHE A 130 7.91 4.16 -5.60
C PHE A 130 7.20 2.96 -6.25
N ALA A 131 6.65 3.13 -7.45
CA ALA A 131 5.89 2.07 -8.11
C ALA A 131 6.77 0.87 -8.47
N LYS A 132 8.01 1.11 -8.92
CA LYS A 132 9.01 0.07 -9.16
C LYS A 132 9.27 -0.77 -7.90
N ASN A 133 9.45 -0.13 -6.75
CA ASN A 133 9.68 -0.82 -5.49
C ASN A 133 8.48 -1.68 -5.06
N VAL A 134 7.26 -1.17 -5.20
CA VAL A 134 6.04 -1.94 -4.89
C VAL A 134 5.91 -3.15 -5.81
N LEU A 135 6.08 -2.96 -7.13
CA LEU A 135 6.00 -4.07 -8.10
C LEU A 135 7.05 -5.15 -7.82
N ASN A 136 8.28 -4.77 -7.49
CA ASN A 136 9.34 -5.70 -7.12
C ASN A 136 9.02 -6.51 -5.86
N GLY A 137 8.45 -5.88 -4.83
CA GLY A 137 8.04 -6.55 -3.60
C GLY A 137 6.88 -7.52 -3.83
N LEU A 138 5.91 -7.15 -4.67
CA LEU A 138 4.79 -8.00 -5.04
C LEU A 138 5.22 -9.21 -5.87
N ALA A 139 6.18 -9.03 -6.80
CA ALA A 139 6.72 -10.05 -7.67
C ALA A 139 7.56 -11.13 -6.98
N LYS A 140 7.84 -10.98 -5.67
CA LYS A 140 8.43 -12.07 -4.87
C LYS A 140 7.48 -13.26 -4.72
N ASN A 141 6.17 -13.05 -4.87
CA ASN A 141 5.20 -14.12 -5.03
C ASN A 141 5.01 -14.45 -6.52
N GLN A 142 5.04 -15.74 -6.88
CA GLN A 142 5.02 -16.17 -8.29
C GLN A 142 3.67 -15.90 -8.99
N VAL A 143 2.54 -16.01 -8.28
CA VAL A 143 1.22 -15.70 -8.84
C VAL A 143 1.12 -14.23 -9.19
N ASN A 144 1.56 -13.36 -8.27
CA ASN A 144 1.64 -11.93 -8.54
C ASN A 144 2.59 -11.60 -9.68
N LYS A 145 3.77 -12.23 -9.72
CA LYS A 145 4.76 -12.03 -10.78
C LYS A 145 4.15 -12.33 -12.15
N ALA A 146 3.54 -13.50 -12.31
CA ALA A 146 2.88 -13.89 -13.55
C ALA A 146 1.78 -12.90 -13.96
N GLU A 147 0.97 -12.43 -13.00
CA GLU A 147 -0.07 -11.43 -13.26
C GLU A 147 0.51 -10.05 -13.65
N ILE A 148 1.62 -9.64 -13.03
CA ILE A 148 2.32 -8.40 -13.37
C ILE A 148 2.96 -8.52 -14.76
N GLU A 149 3.50 -9.65 -15.16
CA GLU A 149 4.17 -9.82 -16.46
C GLU A 149 3.19 -9.98 -17.64
N LYS A 150 1.89 -10.17 -17.39
CA LYS A 150 0.85 -10.19 -18.43
C LYS A 150 0.91 -8.95 -19.32
N GLY A 151 0.70 -9.19 -20.63
CA GLY A 151 0.79 -8.16 -21.66
C GLY A 151 2.22 -7.75 -22.00
N GLY A 152 3.21 -8.59 -21.67
CA GLY A 152 4.63 -8.34 -21.98
C GLY A 152 5.30 -7.29 -21.10
N PHE A 153 4.67 -6.90 -20.00
CA PHE A 153 5.25 -5.95 -19.06
C PHE A 153 6.47 -6.58 -18.36
N LYS A 154 7.62 -5.91 -18.42
CA LYS A 154 8.82 -6.34 -17.70
C LYS A 154 8.88 -5.67 -16.34
N ILE A 155 8.94 -6.47 -15.27
CA ILE A 155 9.13 -5.93 -13.92
C ILE A 155 10.47 -5.19 -13.88
N PRO A 156 10.46 -3.89 -13.52
CA PRO A 156 11.67 -3.09 -13.46
C PRO A 156 12.66 -3.69 -12.47
N LYS A 157 13.94 -3.77 -12.84
CA LYS A 157 15.03 -4.16 -11.93
C LYS A 157 15.32 -3.06 -10.93
#